data_AF-A0A521PKM3-F1
#
_entry.id   AF-A0A521PKM3-F1
#
_cell.length_a   1.000
_cell.length_b   1.000
_cell.length_c   1.000
_cell.angle_alpha   90.00
_cell.angle_beta   90.00
_cell.angle_gamma   90.00
#
_symmetry.space_group_name_H-M   'P 1'
#
loop_
_entity.id
_entity.type
_entity.pdbx_description
1 polymer ?
#
loop_
_entity_poly.entity_id
_entity_poly.type
_entity_poly.pdbx_seq_one_letter_code
_entity_poly.pdbx_strand_id
1 'polypeptide(L)' 'FFFNFIRSMVRGPIASANPWRANTLEWLAPSPPPHGNFAELPEVYRGPYEYSTEDREEDFWPQHVPDDSPAPAASAGGGW' A
#
# COMPACT_ATOMS: atom_id res chain seq x y z
N PHE A 1 -18.13 -5.42 -22.08
CA PHE A 1 -18.41 -5.05 -20.68
C PHE A 1 -19.11 -6.19 -19.92
N PHE A 2 -20.39 -6.50 -20.20
CA PHE A 2 -21.16 -7.50 -19.45
C PHE A 2 -20.56 -8.90 -19.40
N PHE A 3 -20.02 -9.41 -20.52
CA PHE A 3 -19.37 -10.72 -20.54
C PHE A 3 -18.15 -10.79 -19.61
N ASN A 4 -17.26 -9.80 -19.65
CA ASN A 4 -16.10 -9.73 -18.76
C ASN A 4 -16.53 -9.56 -17.30
N PHE A 5 -17.53 -8.72 -17.03
CA PHE A 5 -18.06 -8.49 -15.68
C PHE A 5 -18.60 -9.79 -15.04
N ILE A 6 -19.49 -10.50 -15.75
CA ILE A 6 -20.09 -11.76 -15.25
C ILE A 6 -19.03 -12.86 -15.13
N ARG A 7 -18.14 -12.98 -16.12
CA ARG A 7 -17.06 -13.97 -16.08
C ARG A 7 -16.11 -13.74 -14.89
N SER A 8 -15.72 -12.50 -14.62
CA SER A 8 -14.85 -12.15 -13.50
C SER A 8 -15.53 -12.38 -12.15
N MET A 9 -16.84 -12.15 -12.05
CA MET A 9 -17.59 -12.40 -10.80
C MET A 9 -17.72 -13.88 -10.47
N VAL A 10 -17.95 -14.74 -11.48
CA VAL A 10 -18.23 -16.18 -11.26
C VAL A 10 -16.95 -17.03 -11.23
N ARG A 11 -15.90 -16.63 -11.95
CA ARG A 11 -14.67 -17.43 -12.13
C ARG A 11 -13.38 -16.65 -11.93
N GLY A 12 -13.44 -15.42 -11.42
CA GLY A 12 -12.24 -14.66 -11.10
C GLY A 12 -11.54 -15.21 -9.85
N PRO A 13 -10.19 -15.24 -9.82
CA PRO A 13 -9.46 -15.50 -8.58
C PRO A 13 -9.69 -14.37 -7.57
N ILE A 14 -9.55 -14.67 -6.28
CA ILE A 14 -9.57 -13.65 -5.23
C ILE A 14 -8.38 -12.71 -5.47
N ALA A 15 -8.66 -11.40 -5.56
CA ALA A 15 -7.62 -10.40 -5.68
C ALA A 15 -6.80 -10.34 -4.38
N SER A 16 -5.47 -10.25 -4.51
CA SER A 16 -4.62 -9.90 -3.38
C SER A 16 -4.92 -8.48 -2.91
N ALA A 17 -4.43 -8.12 -1.72
CA ALA A 17 -4.59 -6.76 -1.19
C ALA A 17 -3.98 -5.70 -2.12
N ASN A 18 -2.86 -6.00 -2.78
CA ASN A 18 -2.16 -5.09 -3.71
C ASN A 18 -1.71 -5.82 -4.98
N PRO A 19 -2.60 -6.04 -5.96
CA PRO A 19 -2.23 -6.74 -7.20
C PRO A 19 -1.40 -5.87 -8.15
N TRP A 20 -1.40 -4.55 -7.96
CA TRP A 20 -0.76 -3.58 -8.85
C TRP A 20 0.55 -3.02 -8.32
N ARG A 21 0.99 -3.45 -7.13
CA ARG A 21 2.20 -2.95 -6.48
C ARG A 21 2.20 -1.42 -6.34
N ALA A 22 1.06 -0.86 -5.93
CA ALA A 22 0.92 0.56 -5.67
C ALA A 22 1.33 0.91 -4.22
N ASN A 23 1.82 2.13 -4.00
CA ASN A 23 2.39 2.52 -2.71
C ASN A 23 1.37 3.07 -1.71
N THR A 24 0.22 3.50 -2.20
CA THR A 24 -0.81 4.22 -1.45
C THR A 24 -1.56 3.34 -0.44
N LEU A 25 -2.12 3.96 0.60
CA LEU A 25 -2.71 3.26 1.75
C LEU A 25 -3.93 2.39 1.42
N GLU A 26 -4.67 2.65 0.33
CA GLU A 26 -5.83 1.82 -0.04
C GLU A 26 -5.45 0.37 -0.34
N TRP A 27 -4.19 0.12 -0.71
CA TRP A 27 -3.68 -1.21 -1.02
C TRP A 27 -3.16 -1.97 0.21
N LEU A 28 -3.28 -1.37 1.40
CA LEU A 28 -3.08 -2.07 2.68
C LEU A 28 -4.34 -2.82 3.11
N ALA A 29 -5.52 -2.36 2.69
CA ALA A 29 -6.77 -3.00 3.09
C ALA A 29 -6.88 -4.42 2.47
N PRO A 30 -7.34 -5.43 3.24
CA PRO A 30 -7.63 -6.75 2.68
C PRO A 30 -8.65 -6.66 1.54
N SER A 31 -8.62 -7.61 0.60
CA SER A 31 -9.68 -7.76 -0.40
C SER A 31 -10.50 -9.03 -0.12
N PRO A 32 -11.79 -8.92 0.27
CA PRO A 32 -12.59 -7.70 0.46
C PRO A 32 -12.28 -6.95 1.78
N PRO A 33 -12.45 -5.62 1.83
CA PRO A 33 -12.08 -4.83 3.01
C PRO A 33 -13.03 -5.10 4.19
N PRO A 34 -12.51 -5.27 5.42
CA PRO A 34 -13.32 -5.40 6.62
C PRO A 34 -13.95 -4.06 7.02
N HIS A 35 -15.01 -4.11 7.83
CA HIS A 35 -15.57 -2.90 8.44
C HIS A 35 -14.50 -2.22 9.30
N GLY A 36 -14.17 -0.97 8.97
CA GLY A 36 -13.06 -0.22 9.58
C GLY A 36 -11.90 0.10 8.64
N ASN A 37 -11.90 -0.41 7.39
CA ASN A 37 -10.86 -0.28 6.35
C ASN A 37 -9.50 -0.90 6.74
N PHE A 38 -8.95 -0.53 7.88
CA PHE A 38 -7.68 -1.01 8.42
C PHE A 38 -7.92 -1.68 9.78
N ALA A 39 -7.28 -2.82 10.01
CA ALA A 39 -7.33 -3.49 11.32
C ALA A 39 -6.56 -2.70 12.38
N GLU A 40 -5.45 -2.08 11.98
CA GLU A 40 -4.60 -1.21 12.78
C GLU A 40 -4.35 0.08 12.01
N LEU A 41 -4.16 1.20 12.72
CA LEU A 41 -3.87 2.48 12.08
C LEU A 41 -2.48 2.41 11.42
N PRO A 42 -2.37 2.60 10.09
CA PRO A 42 -1.08 2.54 9.42
C PRO A 42 -0.22 3.76 9.77
N GLU A 43 1.05 3.51 10.06
CA GLU A 43 2.08 4.54 10.08
C GLU A 43 2.51 4.86 8.65
N VAL A 44 2.85 6.12 8.38
CA VAL A 44 3.27 6.58 7.04
C VAL A 44 4.71 7.06 7.13
N TYR A 45 5.60 6.35 6.44
CA TYR A 45 7.04 6.68 6.44
C TYR A 45 7.46 7.51 5.22
N ARG A 46 6.66 7.49 4.14
CA ARG A 46 7.02 8.12 2.85
C ARG A 46 5.84 8.56 2.01
N GLY A 47 6.11 9.30 0.94
CA GLY A 47 5.12 9.79 -0.02
C GLY A 47 4.54 8.70 -0.95
N PRO A 48 3.33 8.90 -1.49
CA PRO A 48 2.65 7.92 -2.34
C PRO A 48 3.24 7.74 -3.75
N TYR A 49 4.16 8.62 -4.16
CA TYR A 49 4.79 8.63 -5.49
C TYR A 49 6.27 8.26 -5.46
N GLU A 50 6.78 7.81 -4.32
CA GLU A 50 8.18 7.39 -4.17
C GLU A 50 8.35 5.97 -4.70
N TYR A 51 8.47 5.86 -6.02
CA TYR A 51 8.82 4.63 -6.74
C TYR A 51 10.31 4.66 -7.11
N SER A 52 10.86 3.49 -7.45
CA SER A 52 12.24 3.35 -7.93
C SER A 52 13.31 3.94 -6.99
N THR A 53 13.22 3.71 -5.69
CA THR A 53 14.27 4.16 -4.75
C THR A 53 15.57 3.43 -5.02
N GLU A 54 16.68 4.16 -5.15
CA GLU A 54 18.00 3.63 -5.50
C GLU A 54 18.49 2.51 -4.57
N ASP A 55 18.00 2.52 -3.32
CA ASP A 55 18.36 1.56 -2.27
C ASP A 55 17.48 0.28 -2.23
N ARG A 56 16.60 0.05 -3.22
CA ARG A 56 15.77 -1.17 -3.29
C ARG A 56 15.74 -1.85 -4.64
N GLU A 57 15.68 -3.18 -4.58
CA GLU A 57 15.50 -4.04 -5.76
C GLU A 57 14.08 -3.94 -6.34
N GLU A 58 13.08 -3.68 -5.49
CA GLU A 58 11.68 -3.55 -5.91
C GLU A 58 11.33 -2.09 -6.25
N ASP A 59 10.60 -1.92 -7.36
CA ASP A 59 10.18 -0.60 -7.86
C ASP A 59 9.13 0.09 -6.98
N PHE A 60 8.45 -0.68 -6.12
CA PHE A 60 7.37 -0.20 -5.27
C PHE A 60 7.74 -0.32 -3.80
N TRP A 61 7.34 0.67 -3.01
CA TRP A 61 7.56 0.73 -1.59
C TRP A 61 6.31 1.27 -0.89
N PRO A 62 5.43 0.38 -0.38
CA PRO A 62 4.21 0.81 0.29
C PRO A 62 4.49 1.73 1.48
N GLN A 63 3.65 2.74 1.64
CA GLN A 63 3.83 3.81 2.65
C GLN A 63 3.95 3.30 4.09
N HIS A 64 3.37 2.14 4.39
CA HIS A 64 3.31 1.53 5.72
C HIS A 64 4.49 0.60 6.05
N VAL A 65 5.37 0.31 5.08
CA VAL A 65 6.52 -0.58 5.31
C VAL A 65 7.67 0.23 5.90
N PRO A 66 8.21 -0.12 7.07
CA PRO A 66 9.34 0.61 7.67
C PRO A 66 10.63 0.45 6.84
N ASP A 67 11.59 1.34 7.09
CA ASP A 67 12.93 1.25 6.53
C ASP A 67 13.72 0.13 7.24
N ASP A 68 14.58 -0.57 6.51
CA ASP A 68 15.51 -1.56 7.09
C ASP A 68 16.69 -0.89 7.83
N SER A 69 16.84 0.42 7.66
CA SER A 69 17.77 1.26 8.41
C SER A 69 17.19 1.62 9.78
N PRO A 70 17.99 1.62 10.87
CA PRO A 70 17.52 2.12 12.15
C PRO A 70 17.09 3.57 11.96
N ALA A 71 15.79 3.83 12.17
CA ALA A 71 15.13 5.09 11.86
C ALA A 71 16.01 6.30 12.22
N PRO A 72 16.26 7.25 11.31
CA PRO A 72 16.73 8.56 11.74
C PRO A 72 15.62 9.13 12.63
N ALA A 73 15.96 9.37 13.90
CA ALA A 73 15.06 9.92 14.90
C ALA A 73 14.28 11.09 14.28
N ALA A 74 12.96 11.00 14.34
CA ALA A 74 12.02 12.00 13.84
C ALA A 74 12.59 13.40 14.06
N SER A 75 12.91 14.10 12.97
CA SER A 75 13.32 15.49 13.04
C SER A 75 12.10 16.31 13.48
N ALA A 76 12.01 16.52 14.78
CA ALA A 76 11.18 17.55 15.36
C ALA A 76 11.62 18.91 14.78
N GLY A 77 10.74 19.57 14.03
CA GLY A 77 10.90 20.97 13.62
C GLY A 77 9.94 21.31 12.49
N GLY A 78 9.18 22.41 12.48
CA GLY A 78 9.00 23.55 13.38
C GLY A 78 7.59 24.10 13.11
N GLY A 79 6.90 24.71 14.07
CA GLY A 79 7.04 26.14 14.30
C GLY A 79 6.30 26.92 13.22
N TRP A 80 5.08 27.37 13.55
CA TRP A 80 4.34 28.37 12.78
C TRP A 80 5.16 29.66 12.59
#